data_AF-A0A958SW25-F1
#
_entry.id   AF-A0A958SW25-F1
#
_cell.length_a   1.000
_cell.length_b   1.000
_cell.length_c   1.000
_cell.angle_alpha   90.00
_cell.angle_beta   90.00
_cell.angle_gamma   90.00
#
_symmetry.space_group_name_H-M   'P 1'
#
loop_
_entity.id
_entity.type
_entity.pdbx_description
1 polymer ?
#
loop_
_entity_poly.entity_id
_entity_poly.type
_entity_poly.pdbx_seq_one_letter_code
_entity_poly.pdbx_strand_id
1 'polypeptide(L)'
;QKFKPYSGPQGYYKYNVIDNLVINPFHVEEGIANFYQSVIQLTGIDPIEVRPFAFNRTANRSQEDNQAIAIVTFSPTTVTAGTKTILTINGTDFGTTPQNVGFRNSDDGGSSYVFALASQILTWTDTQITVEVPSKAGTGTIAIINS
;
A
#
# COMPACT_ATOMS: atom_id res chain seq x y z
N GLN A 1 -8.62 46.35 -12.61
CA GLN A 1 -8.59 45.30 -11.58
C GLN A 1 -7.61 44.23 -12.04
N LYS A 2 -6.61 43.88 -11.22
CA LYS A 2 -5.66 42.80 -11.52
C LYS A 2 -6.17 41.54 -10.82
N PHE A 3 -6.57 40.53 -11.60
CA PHE A 3 -6.86 39.20 -11.06
C PHE A 3 -5.52 38.58 -10.63
N LYS A 4 -5.42 38.15 -9.37
CA LYS A 4 -4.33 37.29 -8.92
C LYS A 4 -4.77 35.85 -9.17
N PRO A 5 -3.97 35.03 -9.88
CA PRO A 5 -4.25 33.61 -9.92
C PRO A 5 -4.14 33.07 -8.48
N TYR A 6 -5.26 32.59 -7.95
CA TYR A 6 -5.28 31.81 -6.73
C TYR A 6 -5.26 30.34 -7.14
N SER A 7 -4.13 29.68 -6.91
CA SER A 7 -4.03 28.23 -6.95
C SER A 7 -3.93 27.78 -5.50
N GLY A 8 -5.04 27.28 -4.95
CA GLY A 8 -4.97 26.48 -3.73
C GLY A 8 -4.39 25.11 -4.07
N PRO A 9 -3.68 24.44 -3.17
CA PRO A 9 -3.29 23.05 -3.39
C PRO A 9 -4.55 22.20 -3.51
N GLN A 10 -4.94 21.82 -4.73
CA GLN A 10 -5.81 20.68 -4.96
C GLN A 10 -4.97 19.43 -4.71
N GLY A 11 -4.65 19.19 -3.44
CA GLY A 11 -3.97 17.99 -2.99
C GLY A 11 -5.00 16.89 -2.77
N TYR A 12 -4.66 15.67 -3.17
CA TYR A 12 -5.38 14.49 -2.70
C TYR A 12 -4.59 13.87 -1.54
N TYR A 13 -5.33 13.27 -0.61
CA TYR A 13 -4.77 12.42 0.42
C TYR A 13 -5.02 10.96 0.01
N LYS A 14 -3.95 10.18 -0.11
CA LYS A 14 -3.99 8.75 -0.42
C LYS A 14 -3.90 7.95 0.87
N TYR A 15 -4.75 6.94 1.02
CA TYR A 15 -4.69 6.04 2.15
C TYR A 15 -3.76 4.86 1.87
N ASN A 16 -2.78 4.65 2.75
CA ASN A 16 -2.04 3.41 2.85
C ASN A 16 -2.67 2.59 3.98
N VAL A 17 -3.57 1.69 3.60
CA VAL A 17 -4.33 0.85 4.55
C VAL A 17 -3.48 -0.22 5.24
N ILE A 18 -2.32 -0.55 4.67
CA ILE A 18 -1.39 -1.56 5.21
C ILE A 18 -0.75 -1.00 6.48
N ASP A 19 -0.18 0.20 6.37
CA ASP A 19 0.51 0.87 7.47
C ASP A 19 -0.41 1.80 8.28
N ASN A 20 -1.68 1.96 7.87
CA ASN A 20 -2.64 2.91 8.44
C ASN A 20 -2.12 4.36 8.39
N LEU A 21 -1.72 4.80 7.19
CA LEU A 21 -1.21 6.14 6.94
C LEU A 21 -2.09 6.91 5.96
N VAL A 22 -2.09 8.23 6.10
CA VAL A 22 -2.67 9.19 5.16
C VAL A 22 -1.53 10.00 4.56
N ILE A 23 -1.45 10.04 3.23
CA ILE A 23 -0.27 10.52 2.51
C ILE A 23 -0.67 11.58 1.49
N ASN A 24 0.02 12.71 1.49
CA ASN A 24 0.03 13.67 0.39
C ASN A 24 1.49 14.00 0.03
N PRO A 25 1.76 14.74 -1.07
CA PRO A 25 3.14 15.03 -1.50
C PRO A 25 4.03 15.80 -0.50
N PHE A 26 3.46 16.39 0.54
CA PHE A 26 4.13 17.26 1.51
C PHE A 26 4.05 16.75 2.96
N HIS A 27 3.18 15.76 3.24
CA HIS A 27 2.89 15.31 4.59
C HIS A 27 2.44 13.85 4.63
N VAL A 28 2.87 13.15 5.68
CA VAL A 28 2.42 11.81 6.06
C VAL A 28 1.86 11.89 7.46
N GLU A 29 0.62 11.45 7.63
CA GLU A 29 -0.09 11.42 8.91
C GLU A 29 -0.44 9.98 9.29
N GLU A 30 -0.27 9.63 10.56
CA GLU A 30 -0.64 8.31 11.07
C GLU A 30 -2.13 8.28 11.48
N GLY A 31 -2.82 7.23 11.07
CA GLY A 31 -4.22 6.99 11.46
C GLY A 31 -5.23 7.59 10.51
N ILE A 32 -5.84 6.74 9.68
CA ILE A 32 -6.91 7.16 8.77
C ILE A 32 -8.13 7.70 9.53
N ALA A 33 -8.52 7.05 10.62
CA ALA A 33 -9.64 7.51 11.46
C ALA A 33 -9.36 8.87 12.14
N ASN A 34 -8.13 9.06 12.61
CA ASN A 34 -7.70 10.32 13.23
C ASN A 34 -7.71 11.46 12.21
N PHE A 35 -7.23 11.21 10.99
CA PHE A 35 -7.26 12.17 9.89
C PHE A 35 -8.68 12.67 9.60
N TYR A 36 -9.68 11.77 9.55
CA TYR A 36 -11.08 12.17 9.38
C TYR A 36 -11.57 13.09 10.50
N GLN A 37 -11.23 12.78 11.76
CA GLN A 37 -11.57 13.64 12.89
C GLN A 37 -10.91 15.02 12.76
N SER A 38 -9.62 15.08 12.39
CA SER A 38 -8.90 16.33 12.15
C SER A 38 -9.55 17.18 11.06
N VAL A 39 -9.95 16.57 9.94
CA VAL A 39 -10.65 17.28 8.84
C VAL A 39 -11.97 17.87 9.32
N ILE A 40 -12.78 17.11 10.05
CA ILE A 40 -14.07 17.59 10.59
C ILE A 40 -13.83 18.72 11.61
N GLN A 41 -12.85 18.59 12.50
CA GLN A 41 -12.52 19.63 13.48
C GLN A 41 -12.07 20.94 12.84
N LEU A 42 -11.30 20.87 11.74
CA LEU A 42 -10.79 22.05 11.04
C LEU A 42 -11.82 22.71 10.13
N THR A 43 -12.71 21.93 9.52
CA THR A 43 -13.63 22.42 8.48
C THR A 43 -15.06 22.59 8.97
N GLY A 44 -15.47 21.85 10.00
CA GLY A 44 -16.86 21.73 10.44
C GLY A 44 -17.76 20.99 9.45
N ILE A 45 -17.19 20.33 8.44
CA ILE A 45 -17.92 19.66 7.36
C ILE A 45 -17.69 18.16 7.44
N ASP A 46 -18.77 17.39 7.39
CA ASP A 46 -18.70 15.94 7.28
C ASP A 46 -18.22 15.52 5.88
N PRO A 47 -17.28 14.57 5.77
CA PRO A 47 -16.81 14.06 4.49
C PRO A 47 -17.94 13.44 3.68
N ILE A 48 -17.99 13.75 2.39
CA ILE A 48 -18.90 13.08 1.46
C ILE A 48 -18.26 11.77 1.02
N GLU A 49 -18.85 10.65 1.44
CA GLU A 49 -18.42 9.33 1.03
C GLU A 49 -18.98 9.00 -0.36
N VAL A 50 -18.10 8.91 -1.36
CA VAL A 50 -18.48 8.61 -2.74
C VAL A 50 -18.63 7.10 -2.97
N ARG A 51 -17.91 6.29 -2.18
CA ARG A 51 -17.98 4.83 -2.19
C ARG A 51 -17.78 4.32 -0.76
N PRO A 52 -18.57 3.33 -0.30
CA PRO A 52 -18.36 2.69 0.99
C PRO A 52 -16.90 2.28 1.18
N PHE A 53 -16.30 2.76 2.26
CA PHE A 53 -14.95 2.49 2.68
C PHE A 53 -14.97 2.10 4.15
N ALA A 54 -15.11 0.80 4.41
CA ALA A 54 -15.02 0.26 5.75
C ALA A 54 -13.54 0.12 6.16
N PHE A 55 -12.99 1.14 6.82
CA PHE A 55 -11.72 1.00 7.52
C PHE A 55 -11.94 0.42 8.92
N ASN A 56 -12.26 -0.87 8.98
CA ASN A 56 -12.34 -1.61 10.23
C ASN A 56 -10.98 -2.22 10.54
N ARG A 57 -10.15 -1.54 11.34
CA ARG A 57 -9.27 -2.27 12.26
C ARG A 57 -10.01 -2.49 13.57
N THR A 58 -11.00 -3.38 13.55
CA THR A 58 -11.37 -4.07 14.78
C THR A 58 -10.14 -4.86 15.21
N ALA A 59 -9.49 -4.39 16.26
CA ALA A 59 -8.50 -5.10 17.05
C ALA A 59 -9.13 -6.30 17.78
N ASN A 60 -9.88 -7.13 17.05
CA ASN A 60 -10.54 -8.36 17.46
C ASN A 60 -10.64 -9.26 16.23
N ARG A 61 -9.48 -9.68 15.68
CA ARG A 61 -9.45 -10.95 14.96
C ARG A 61 -9.81 -12.00 16.02
N SER A 62 -11.00 -12.59 15.92
CA SER A 62 -11.24 -13.88 16.55
C SER A 62 -10.09 -14.78 16.16
N GLN A 63 -9.51 -15.49 17.14
CA GLN A 63 -8.32 -16.33 17.01
C GLN A 63 -8.47 -17.49 15.99
N GLU A 64 -9.52 -17.50 15.17
CA GLU A 64 -9.85 -18.55 14.20
C GLU A 64 -9.54 -18.17 12.74
N ASP A 65 -9.21 -16.90 12.44
CA ASP A 65 -8.75 -16.45 11.11
C ASP A 65 -7.26 -16.08 11.12
N ASN A 66 -6.46 -16.95 11.75
CA ASN A 66 -5.04 -16.77 12.01
C ASN A 66 -4.16 -17.57 11.03
N GLN A 67 -4.56 -17.67 9.76
CA GLN A 67 -3.60 -17.98 8.70
C GLN A 67 -2.92 -16.67 8.30
N ALA A 68 -1.98 -16.24 9.11
CA ALA A 68 -1.22 -15.04 8.85
C ALA A 68 -0.25 -15.32 7.70
N ILE A 69 -0.53 -14.74 6.53
CA ILE A 69 0.42 -14.70 5.41
C ILE A 69 1.79 -14.28 5.95
N ALA A 70 2.78 -15.17 5.82
CA ALA A 70 4.10 -14.93 6.34
C ALA A 70 5.12 -14.96 5.21
N ILE A 71 5.79 -13.83 4.96
CA ILE A 71 7.00 -13.83 4.14
C ILE A 71 8.14 -14.33 5.03
N VAL A 72 8.72 -15.49 4.68
CA VAL A 72 9.79 -16.14 5.44
C VAL A 72 11.15 -15.69 4.92
N THR A 73 11.36 -15.72 3.60
CA THR A 73 12.58 -15.22 2.95
C THR A 73 12.30 -14.67 1.56
N PHE A 74 13.22 -13.87 1.04
CA PHE A 74 13.20 -13.46 -0.36
C PHE A 74 14.63 -13.37 -0.91
N SER A 75 14.78 -13.59 -2.21
CA SER A 75 16.06 -13.52 -2.89
C SER A 75 15.90 -13.06 -4.33
N PRO A 76 16.81 -12.21 -4.85
CA PRO A 76 17.92 -11.58 -4.13
C PRO A 76 17.45 -10.44 -3.20
N THR A 77 18.18 -10.15 -2.13
CA THR A 77 17.82 -9.10 -1.16
C THR A 77 18.10 -7.68 -1.65
N THR A 78 18.87 -7.55 -2.73
CA THR A 78 19.17 -6.29 -3.41
C THR A 78 18.91 -6.45 -4.90
N VAL A 79 18.07 -5.59 -5.44
CA VAL A 79 17.63 -5.58 -6.83
C VAL A 79 17.53 -4.13 -7.30
N THR A 80 17.73 -3.92 -8.60
CA THR A 80 17.46 -2.64 -9.25
C THR A 80 15.99 -2.57 -9.68
N ALA A 81 15.33 -1.44 -9.43
CA ALA A 81 13.95 -1.24 -9.84
C ALA A 81 13.82 -1.19 -11.37
N GLY A 82 12.77 -1.78 -11.92
CA GLY A 82 12.43 -1.65 -13.35
C GLY A 82 13.34 -2.39 -14.33
N THR A 83 14.29 -3.18 -13.85
CA THR A 83 15.17 -4.01 -14.69
C THR A 83 14.59 -5.38 -15.01
N LYS A 84 13.31 -5.61 -14.68
CA LYS A 84 12.63 -6.92 -14.77
C LYS A 84 13.38 -8.03 -14.02
N THR A 85 14.16 -7.65 -13.01
CA THR A 85 14.84 -8.61 -12.16
C THR A 85 13.79 -9.42 -11.43
N ILE A 86 13.93 -10.74 -11.47
CA ILE A 86 13.02 -11.66 -10.81
C ILE A 86 13.38 -11.72 -9.35
N LEU A 87 12.38 -11.49 -8.51
CA LEU A 87 12.44 -11.71 -7.07
C LEU A 87 11.67 -12.98 -6.73
N THR A 88 12.32 -13.89 -6.02
CA THR A 88 11.67 -15.06 -5.43
C THR A 88 11.33 -14.75 -3.97
N ILE A 89 10.07 -14.90 -3.62
CA ILE A 89 9.54 -14.70 -2.26
C ILE A 89 9.06 -16.06 -1.78
N ASN A 90 9.60 -16.53 -0.65
CA ASN A 90 9.18 -17.77 0.00
C ASN A 90 8.45 -17.44 1.31
N GLY A 91 7.41 -18.19 1.60
CA GLY A 91 6.58 -17.97 2.77
C GLY A 91 5.58 -19.08 3.02
N THR A 92 4.52 -18.74 3.74
CA THR A 92 3.39 -19.64 4.02
C THR A 92 2.07 -18.91 3.81
N ASP A 93 1.04 -19.69 3.49
CA ASP A 93 -0.36 -19.27 3.40
C ASP A 93 -0.61 -18.17 2.36
N PHE A 94 0.18 -18.14 1.28
CA PHE A 94 -0.06 -17.24 0.15
C PHE A 94 -1.33 -17.60 -0.63
N GLY A 95 -1.86 -18.82 -0.44
CA GLY A 95 -2.95 -19.36 -1.22
C GLY A 95 -2.52 -19.72 -2.65
N THR A 96 -3.44 -20.29 -3.42
CA THR A 96 -3.18 -20.79 -4.77
C THR A 96 -3.61 -19.83 -5.88
N THR A 97 -4.39 -18.80 -5.54
CA THR A 97 -4.84 -17.79 -6.49
C THR A 97 -3.95 -16.56 -6.38
N PRO A 98 -3.33 -16.09 -7.47
CA PRO A 98 -2.50 -14.89 -7.45
C PRO A 98 -3.24 -13.68 -6.88
N GLN A 99 -2.59 -13.00 -5.94
CA GLN A 99 -3.08 -11.76 -5.32
C GLN A 99 -2.09 -10.61 -5.58
N ASN A 100 -2.18 -9.52 -4.81
CA ASN A 100 -1.34 -8.35 -5.00
C ASN A 100 0.00 -8.47 -4.27
N VAL A 101 1.10 -8.24 -4.99
CA VAL A 101 2.44 -8.04 -4.40
C VAL A 101 2.80 -6.56 -4.45
N GLY A 102 3.01 -5.96 -3.27
CA GLY A 102 3.36 -4.56 -3.09
C GLY A 102 4.83 -4.37 -2.72
N PHE A 103 5.44 -3.35 -3.32
CA PHE A 103 6.78 -2.85 -2.99
C PHE A 103 6.66 -1.42 -2.48
N ARG A 104 7.57 -0.98 -1.60
CA ARG A 104 7.64 0.43 -1.20
C ARG A 104 7.77 1.32 -2.44
N ASN A 105 7.09 2.45 -2.49
CA ASN A 105 7.09 3.34 -3.65
C ASN A 105 8.28 4.31 -3.58
N SER A 106 9.16 4.29 -4.57
CA SER A 106 10.31 5.20 -4.63
C SER A 106 9.92 6.67 -4.81
N ASP A 107 8.77 6.95 -5.44
CA ASP A 107 8.34 8.31 -5.76
C ASP A 107 7.93 9.13 -4.52
N ASP A 108 7.59 8.45 -3.42
CA ASP A 108 7.13 9.08 -2.17
C ASP A 108 8.01 8.72 -0.95
N GLY A 109 9.25 8.32 -1.21
CA GLY A 109 10.22 7.94 -0.18
C GLY A 109 9.86 6.66 0.57
N GLY A 110 8.96 5.83 0.03
CA GLY A 110 8.50 4.57 0.64
C GLY A 110 7.26 4.72 1.53
N SER A 111 6.63 5.88 1.53
CA SER A 111 5.43 6.14 2.34
C SER A 111 4.24 5.30 1.88
N SER A 112 4.13 5.04 0.57
CA SER A 112 3.10 4.15 0.02
C SER A 112 3.69 2.92 -0.68
N TYR A 113 2.80 2.07 -1.20
CA TYR A 113 3.16 0.89 -1.97
C TYR A 113 2.82 1.07 -3.46
N VAL A 114 3.68 0.52 -4.31
CA VAL A 114 3.42 0.23 -5.71
C VAL A 114 3.18 -1.27 -5.86
N PHE A 115 2.10 -1.63 -6.57
CA PHE A 115 1.76 -3.02 -6.81
C PHE A 115 2.35 -3.51 -8.12
N ALA A 116 2.87 -4.74 -8.11
CA ALA A 116 3.20 -5.45 -9.32
C ALA A 116 1.96 -5.69 -10.17
N LEU A 117 2.10 -5.59 -11.48
CA LEU A 117 1.04 -5.97 -12.42
C LEU A 117 0.84 -7.48 -12.39
N ALA A 118 -0.35 -7.95 -12.73
CA ALA A 118 -0.60 -9.39 -12.88
C ALA A 118 0.36 -10.06 -13.87
N SER A 119 0.78 -9.34 -14.92
CA SER A 119 1.77 -9.82 -15.89
C SER A 119 3.20 -9.91 -15.35
N GLN A 120 3.49 -9.23 -14.23
CA GLN A 120 4.79 -9.27 -13.56
C GLN A 120 4.86 -10.40 -12.54
N ILE A 121 3.74 -11.00 -12.16
CA ILE A 121 3.71 -12.20 -11.31
C ILE A 121 3.88 -13.42 -12.22
N LEU A 122 5.05 -14.04 -12.16
CA LEU A 122 5.44 -15.14 -13.05
C LEU A 122 4.93 -16.48 -12.53
N THR A 123 5.12 -16.75 -11.23
CA THR A 123 4.56 -17.94 -10.58
C THR A 123 3.97 -17.58 -9.22
N TRP A 124 2.91 -18.28 -8.85
CA TRP A 124 2.27 -18.16 -7.54
C TRP A 124 1.89 -19.55 -7.03
N THR A 125 2.32 -19.85 -5.82
CA THR A 125 1.94 -21.02 -5.06
C THR A 125 1.74 -20.61 -3.62
N ASP A 126 1.15 -21.49 -2.81
CA ASP A 126 0.90 -21.24 -1.41
C ASP A 126 2.16 -20.88 -0.59
N THR A 127 3.35 -21.31 -1.05
CA THR A 127 4.61 -21.13 -0.32
C THR A 127 5.68 -20.36 -1.09
N GLN A 128 5.44 -20.05 -2.36
CA GLN A 128 6.42 -19.36 -3.20
C GLN A 128 5.75 -18.50 -4.28
N ILE A 129 6.28 -17.28 -4.44
CA ILE A 129 5.92 -16.35 -5.50
C ILE A 129 7.20 -15.97 -6.25
N THR A 130 7.14 -15.91 -7.58
CA THR A 130 8.17 -15.25 -8.38
C THR A 130 7.56 -14.06 -9.11
N VAL A 131 8.21 -12.91 -8.97
CA VAL A 131 7.65 -11.63 -9.45
C VAL A 131 8.76 -10.74 -10.02
N GLU A 132 8.49 -10.05 -11.12
CA GLU A 132 9.36 -9.02 -11.66
C GLU A 132 9.23 -7.73 -10.85
N VAL A 133 10.36 -7.15 -10.47
CA VAL A 133 10.40 -5.91 -9.68
C VAL A 133 9.92 -4.71 -10.53
N PRO A 134 8.84 -4.00 -10.12
CA PRO A 134 8.34 -2.84 -10.85
C PRO A 134 9.34 -1.68 -10.92
N SER A 135 9.15 -0.75 -11.86
CA SER A 135 10.03 0.41 -12.06
C SER A 135 10.04 1.40 -10.90
N LYS A 136 8.94 1.49 -10.15
CA LYS A 136 8.79 2.39 -9.00
C LYS A 136 9.02 1.69 -7.66
N ALA A 137 9.54 0.47 -7.68
CA ALA A 137 9.86 -0.25 -6.45
C ALA A 137 11.08 0.40 -5.78
N GLY A 138 10.86 0.98 -4.61
CA GLY A 138 11.88 1.51 -3.71
C GLY A 138 12.37 0.46 -2.73
N THR A 139 13.40 0.84 -1.97
CA THR A 139 13.93 0.01 -0.88
C THR A 139 12.94 -0.08 0.27
N GLY A 140 12.80 -1.28 0.83
CA GLY A 140 12.07 -1.50 2.09
C GLY A 140 11.25 -2.79 2.07
N THR A 141 10.14 -2.78 2.81
CA THR A 141 9.30 -3.96 3.01
C THR A 141 8.52 -4.35 1.75
N ILE A 142 8.27 -5.66 1.61
CA ILE A 142 7.37 -6.24 0.62
C ILE A 142 6.07 -6.58 1.32
N ALA A 143 4.93 -6.33 0.68
CA ALA A 143 3.61 -6.68 1.19
C ALA A 143 2.93 -7.67 0.23
N ILE A 144 2.25 -8.66 0.79
CA ILE A 144 1.32 -9.53 0.06
C ILE A 144 -0.08 -9.24 0.61
N ILE A 145 -1.01 -8.89 -0.26
CA ILE A 145 -2.36 -8.49 0.14
C ILE A 145 -3.38 -9.38 -0.58
N ASN A 146 -4.13 -10.14 0.21
CA ASN A 146 -5.31 -10.85 -0.26
C ASN A 146 -6.45 -9.84 -0.40
N SER A 147 -7.12 -9.89 -1.56
CA SER A 147 -8.26 -9.03 -1.88
C SER A 147 -9.52 -9.48 -1.18
#